data_AF-A0A7Y5BWJ8-F1
#
_entry.id   AF-A0A7Y5BWJ8-F1
#
_cell.length_a   1.000
_cell.length_b   1.000
_cell.length_c   1.000
_cell.angle_alpha   90.00
_cell.angle_beta   90.00
_cell.angle_gamma   90.00
#
_symmetry.space_group_name_H-M   'P 1'
#
loop_
_entity.id
_entity.type
_entity.pdbx_description
1 polymer ?
#
loop_
_entity_poly.entity_id
_entity_poly.type
_entity_poly.pdbx_seq_one_letter_code
_entity_poly.pdbx_strand_id
1 'polypeptide(L)'
;LGYRAEVTRFRTMPRPDTTNVFTVTPAHLAMLKRLTFYHDWGDDYLGGAYISHRRPYGNSAIYGDIAELAGLPQPDWDAGEDWTDTQIQHMLGLHYDMAQVLNLAVELYPEPLTPGLYTRHHPFHPWQKQPEPPEQVLNIEPADLDAFEDEDGWLEAAYEDRFELGDWE
;
A
#
# COMPACT_ATOMS: atom_id res chain seq x y z
N LEU A 1 15.31 -3.88 -14.41
CA LEU A 1 13.98 -4.09 -13.82
C LEU A 1 13.64 -2.85 -13.00
N GLY A 2 13.10 -1.82 -13.66
CA GLY A 2 12.84 -0.52 -13.03
C GLY A 2 11.50 -0.54 -12.29
N TYR A 3 11.54 -0.44 -10.98
CA TYR A 3 10.35 -0.15 -10.17
C TYR A 3 10.06 1.34 -10.26
N ARG A 4 8.98 1.73 -10.94
CA ARG A 4 8.39 3.07 -10.82
C ARG A 4 7.70 3.15 -9.45
N ALA A 5 8.33 3.86 -8.51
CA ALA A 5 7.67 4.27 -7.27
C ALA A 5 6.82 5.51 -7.59
N GLU A 6 5.50 5.36 -7.55
CA GLU A 6 4.61 6.52 -7.52
C GLU A 6 4.83 7.27 -6.22
N VAL A 7 5.29 8.52 -6.31
CA VAL A 7 5.49 9.41 -5.17
C VAL A 7 4.12 9.92 -4.72
N THR A 8 3.48 9.19 -3.83
CA THR A 8 2.23 9.62 -3.19
C THR A 8 2.53 10.78 -2.23
N ARG A 9 1.99 11.97 -2.55
CA ARG A 9 2.11 13.20 -1.74
C ARG A 9 1.66 12.97 -0.29
N PHE A 10 2.43 13.57 0.62
CA PHE A 10 2.27 13.60 2.07
C PHE A 10 0.83 13.93 2.51
N ARG A 11 0.16 12.94 3.11
CA ARG A 11 -1.09 13.11 3.84
C ARG A 11 -0.73 13.22 5.33
N THR A 12 -1.19 14.26 6.01
CA THR A 12 -1.45 14.26 7.46
C THR A 12 -1.89 12.85 7.84
N MET A 13 -1.18 12.16 8.77
CA MET A 13 -1.33 10.71 9.05
C MET A 13 -2.76 10.25 8.72
N PRO A 14 -2.97 9.52 7.61
CA PRO A 14 -4.32 9.18 7.19
C PRO A 14 -4.96 8.48 8.39
N ARG A 15 -6.07 9.02 8.91
CA ARG A 15 -7.02 8.15 9.61
C ARG A 15 -7.29 6.99 8.66
N PRO A 16 -7.42 5.72 9.13
CA PRO A 16 -7.90 4.64 8.28
C PRO A 16 -9.15 5.17 7.59
N ASP A 17 -9.01 5.39 6.30
CA ASP A 17 -9.69 6.46 5.63
C ASP A 17 -11.12 6.05 5.34
N THR A 18 -12.01 7.02 5.45
CA THR A 18 -13.39 6.93 4.96
C THR A 18 -13.43 6.87 3.43
N THR A 19 -12.32 6.56 2.77
CA THR A 19 -12.30 6.42 1.32
C THR A 19 -13.01 5.13 0.96
N ASN A 20 -13.76 5.27 -0.10
CA ASN A 20 -14.57 4.24 -0.69
C ASN A 20 -13.74 3.46 -1.74
N VAL A 21 -12.41 3.55 -1.67
CA VAL A 21 -11.44 3.06 -2.66
C VAL A 21 -10.15 2.66 -1.94
N PHE A 22 -9.62 1.47 -2.21
CA PHE A 22 -8.36 0.96 -1.64
C PHE A 22 -7.66 0.01 -2.60
N THR A 23 -6.33 0.08 -2.70
CA THR A 23 -5.54 -0.81 -3.56
C THR A 23 -4.82 -1.86 -2.72
N VAL A 24 -5.10 -3.13 -2.96
CA VAL A 24 -4.36 -4.25 -2.38
C VAL A 24 -3.16 -4.56 -3.28
N THR A 25 -1.96 -4.48 -2.74
CA THR A 25 -0.72 -4.81 -3.45
C THR A 25 -0.25 -6.24 -3.12
N PRO A 26 0.65 -6.83 -3.91
CA PRO A 26 1.30 -8.10 -3.55
C PRO A 26 2.03 -8.03 -2.20
N ALA A 27 2.63 -6.88 -1.85
CA ALA A 27 3.27 -6.65 -0.57
C ALA A 27 2.29 -6.76 0.60
N HIS A 28 1.09 -6.18 0.47
CA HIS A 28 0.01 -6.33 1.46
C HIS A 28 -0.34 -7.79 1.70
N LEU A 29 -0.41 -8.61 0.64
CA LEU A 29 -0.71 -10.04 0.78
C LEU A 29 0.46 -10.83 1.39
N ALA A 30 1.70 -10.47 1.08
CA ALA A 30 2.88 -11.07 1.72
C ALA A 30 2.88 -10.78 3.23
N MET A 31 2.62 -9.52 3.61
CA MET A 31 2.47 -9.09 5.00
C MET A 31 1.28 -9.78 5.70
N LEU A 32 0.14 -9.90 5.02
CA LEU A 32 -1.05 -10.61 5.54
C LEU A 32 -0.76 -12.07 5.86
N LYS A 33 0.00 -12.77 4.99
CA LYS A 33 0.37 -14.18 5.20
C LYS A 33 1.34 -14.36 6.37
N ARG A 34 2.12 -13.34 6.71
CA ARG A 34 3.11 -13.38 7.80
C ARG A 34 2.56 -12.91 9.15
N LEU A 35 1.38 -12.27 9.16
CA LEU A 35 0.75 -11.76 10.37
C LEU A 35 0.64 -12.84 11.45
N THR A 36 1.09 -12.50 12.66
CA THR A 36 1.03 -13.41 13.80
C THR A 36 -0.04 -12.97 14.78
N PHE A 37 -1.00 -13.85 15.03
CA PHE A 37 -2.02 -13.66 16.05
C PHE A 37 -1.60 -14.33 17.34
N TYR A 38 -1.76 -13.59 18.44
CA TYR A 38 -1.58 -14.06 19.80
C TYR A 38 -2.94 -14.07 20.48
N HIS A 39 -3.09 -14.93 21.48
CA HIS A 39 -4.19 -14.78 22.42
C HIS A 39 -3.71 -13.87 23.53
N ASP A 40 -4.28 -12.66 23.62
CA ASP A 40 -3.99 -11.77 24.74
C ASP A 40 -4.93 -12.12 25.90
N TRP A 41 -4.34 -12.48 27.03
CA TRP A 41 -5.04 -12.78 28.28
C TRP A 41 -5.17 -11.53 29.18
N GLY A 42 -4.63 -10.39 28.75
CA GLY A 42 -4.67 -9.11 29.46
C GLY A 42 -5.95 -8.32 29.22
N ASP A 43 -6.35 -7.57 30.25
CA ASP A 43 -7.38 -6.52 30.31
C ASP A 43 -8.84 -6.82 29.91
N ASP A 44 -9.18 -7.95 29.31
CA ASP A 44 -10.58 -8.32 29.05
C ASP A 44 -10.92 -9.74 29.53
N TYR A 45 -12.06 -9.86 30.20
CA TYR A 45 -12.60 -10.98 30.98
C TYR A 45 -12.29 -12.42 30.51
N LEU A 46 -12.13 -12.66 29.20
CA LEU A 46 -11.88 -13.98 28.61
C LEU A 46 -10.70 -13.99 27.60
N GLY A 47 -9.99 -12.87 27.47
CA GLY A 47 -8.97 -12.67 26.43
C GLY A 47 -9.54 -12.58 25.01
N GLY A 48 -8.66 -12.36 24.04
CA GLY A 48 -9.03 -12.19 22.63
C GLY A 48 -7.88 -12.43 21.65
N ALA A 49 -8.23 -12.66 20.38
CA ALA A 49 -7.22 -12.68 19.31
C ALA A 49 -6.67 -11.26 19.12
N TYR A 50 -5.35 -11.15 19.14
CA TYR A 50 -4.62 -9.88 19.13
C TYR A 50 -3.41 -9.97 18.22
N ILE A 51 -3.06 -8.86 17.56
CA ILE A 51 -1.84 -8.74 16.76
C ILE A 51 -0.84 -7.92 17.57
N SER A 52 0.33 -8.49 17.86
CA SER A 52 1.36 -7.78 18.63
C SER A 52 1.88 -6.55 17.89
N HIS A 53 1.67 -5.36 18.45
CA HIS A 53 2.26 -4.13 17.90
C HIS A 53 3.80 -4.14 17.88
N ARG A 54 4.45 -4.97 18.72
CA ARG A 54 5.92 -5.12 18.73
C ARG A 54 6.44 -6.13 17.73
N ARG A 55 5.60 -7.11 17.38
CA ARG A 55 5.98 -8.25 16.53
C ARG A 55 4.85 -8.66 15.58
N PRO A 56 4.32 -7.71 14.77
CA PRO A 56 3.17 -8.01 13.92
C PRO A 56 3.51 -9.09 12.88
N TYR A 57 4.77 -9.16 12.46
CA TYR A 57 5.27 -10.09 11.44
C TYR A 57 6.27 -11.13 12.00
N GLY A 58 6.33 -11.28 13.33
CA GLY A 58 7.07 -12.35 14.01
C GLY A 58 8.40 -11.94 14.65
N ASN A 59 9.01 -10.81 14.30
CA ASN A 59 10.23 -10.30 14.92
C ASN A 59 10.04 -8.85 15.45
N SER A 60 10.99 -8.35 16.25
CA SER A 60 11.02 -6.95 16.71
C SER A 60 11.62 -5.97 15.70
N ALA A 61 12.17 -6.45 14.59
CA ALA A 61 12.73 -5.63 13.52
C ALA A 61 11.65 -5.29 12.47
N ILE A 62 10.64 -4.51 12.87
CA ILE A 62 9.42 -4.25 12.07
C ILE A 62 9.76 -3.79 10.64
N TYR A 63 10.67 -2.83 10.49
CA TYR A 63 11.07 -2.33 9.17
C TYR A 63 11.78 -3.39 8.32
N GLY A 64 12.69 -4.17 8.93
CA GLY A 64 13.35 -5.27 8.22
C GLY A 64 12.37 -6.32 7.71
N ASP A 65 11.42 -6.72 8.56
CA ASP A 65 10.36 -7.68 8.18
C ASP A 65 9.49 -7.12 7.04
N ILE A 66 9.07 -5.85 7.12
CA ILE A 66 8.27 -5.22 6.05
C ILE A 66 9.07 -5.15 4.75
N ALA A 67 10.33 -4.71 4.80
CA ALA A 67 11.18 -4.63 3.63
C ALA A 67 11.38 -6.00 2.96
N GLU A 68 11.67 -7.04 3.74
CA GLU A 68 11.78 -8.41 3.25
C GLU A 68 10.49 -8.87 2.55
N LEU A 69 9.35 -8.71 3.22
CA LEU A 69 8.04 -9.16 2.71
C LEU A 69 7.57 -8.37 1.48
N ALA A 70 7.91 -7.08 1.41
CA ALA A 70 7.59 -6.20 0.29
C ALA A 70 8.62 -6.27 -0.85
N GLY A 71 9.74 -7.00 -0.67
CA GLY A 71 10.82 -7.09 -1.65
C GLY A 71 11.60 -5.77 -1.82
N LEU A 72 11.66 -4.95 -0.77
CA LEU A 72 12.39 -3.68 -0.76
C LEU A 72 13.89 -3.90 -0.47
N PRO A 73 14.78 -3.07 -1.04
CA PRO A 73 16.19 -3.11 -0.70
C PRO A 73 16.43 -2.86 0.79
N GLN A 74 17.30 -3.67 1.41
CA GLN A 74 17.73 -3.49 2.80
C GLN A 74 19.06 -2.72 2.85
N PRO A 75 19.33 -1.94 3.91
CA PRO A 75 20.62 -1.27 4.11
C PRO A 75 21.76 -2.27 4.22
N ASP A 76 22.93 -1.90 3.73
CA ASP A 76 24.17 -2.61 4.05
C ASP A 76 24.64 -2.21 5.47
N TRP A 77 24.19 -2.97 6.46
CA TRP A 77 24.54 -2.75 7.87
C TRP A 77 26.05 -2.90 8.14
N ASP A 78 26.76 -3.71 7.36
CA ASP A 78 28.22 -3.88 7.49
C ASP A 78 28.96 -2.63 6.99
N ALA A 79 28.38 -1.93 6.02
CA ALA A 79 28.84 -0.61 5.57
C ALA A 79 28.37 0.54 6.48
N GLY A 80 27.58 0.27 7.52
CA GLY A 80 27.02 1.28 8.42
C GLY A 80 25.90 2.10 7.79
N GLU A 81 25.25 1.58 6.74
CA GLU A 81 24.05 2.18 6.19
C GLU A 81 22.87 2.03 7.15
N ASP A 82 21.92 2.96 7.08
CA ASP A 82 20.66 2.91 7.81
C ASP A 82 19.50 3.15 6.84
N TRP A 83 18.27 2.92 7.30
CA TRP A 83 17.09 3.24 6.52
C TRP A 83 17.01 4.75 6.25
N THR A 84 16.80 5.11 4.99
CA THR A 84 16.43 6.48 4.63
C THR A 84 15.04 6.82 5.16
N ASP A 85 14.79 8.10 5.41
CA ASP A 85 13.45 8.59 5.80
C ASP A 85 12.37 8.14 4.80
N THR A 86 12.68 8.17 3.50
CA THR A 86 11.76 7.70 2.44
C THR A 86 11.42 6.21 2.58
N GLN A 87 12.40 5.35 2.85
CA GLN A 87 12.15 3.92 3.10
C GLN A 87 11.28 3.73 4.35
N ILE A 88 11.60 4.42 5.45
CA ILE A 88 10.83 4.35 6.70
C ILE A 88 9.37 4.74 6.44
N GLN A 89 9.13 5.87 5.78
CA GLN A 89 7.79 6.34 5.49
C GLN A 89 7.02 5.37 4.58
N HIS A 90 7.67 4.80 3.58
CA HIS A 90 7.04 3.81 2.70
C HIS A 90 6.62 2.56 3.49
N MET A 91 7.50 2.03 4.34
CA MET A 91 7.20 0.86 5.18
C MET A 91 6.10 1.15 6.21
N LEU A 92 6.09 2.35 6.80
CA LEU A 92 5.00 2.78 7.69
C LEU A 92 3.66 2.86 6.94
N GLY A 93 3.65 3.37 5.71
CA GLY A 93 2.46 3.38 4.85
C GLY A 93 1.90 1.97 4.66
N LEU A 94 2.74 1.02 4.23
CA LEU A 94 2.36 -0.39 4.10
C LEU A 94 1.82 -0.98 5.41
N HIS A 95 2.45 -0.65 6.54
CA HIS A 95 2.00 -1.14 7.85
C HIS A 95 0.62 -0.58 8.23
N TYR A 96 0.37 0.71 7.99
CA TYR A 96 -0.92 1.33 8.28
C TYR A 96 -2.04 0.80 7.37
N ASP A 97 -1.72 0.55 6.10
CA ASP A 97 -2.64 -0.04 5.14
C ASP A 97 -3.15 -1.42 5.59
N MET A 98 -2.38 -2.15 6.42
CA MET A 98 -2.80 -3.47 6.91
C MET A 98 -4.09 -3.48 7.70
N ALA A 99 -4.48 -2.37 8.34
CA ALA A 99 -5.79 -2.27 8.98
C ALA A 99 -6.93 -2.45 7.96
N GLN A 100 -6.82 -1.80 6.80
CA GLN A 100 -7.80 -1.91 5.73
C GLN A 100 -7.71 -3.26 5.00
N VAL A 101 -6.50 -3.80 4.82
CA VAL A 101 -6.28 -5.15 4.26
C VAL A 101 -6.96 -6.22 5.12
N LEU A 102 -6.85 -6.13 6.45
CA LEU A 102 -7.50 -7.06 7.37
C LEU A 102 -9.02 -6.95 7.30
N ASN A 103 -9.58 -5.74 7.27
CA ASN A 103 -11.02 -5.53 7.08
C ASN A 103 -11.50 -6.19 5.78
N LEU A 104 -10.79 -5.95 4.67
CA LEU A 104 -11.11 -6.57 3.37
C LEU A 104 -11.03 -8.10 3.42
N ALA A 105 -10.00 -8.67 4.04
CA ALA A 105 -9.82 -10.12 4.12
C ALA A 105 -10.94 -10.81 4.91
N VAL A 106 -11.47 -10.16 5.94
CA VAL A 106 -12.59 -10.67 6.74
C VAL A 106 -13.91 -10.51 5.98
N GLU A 107 -14.14 -9.36 5.37
CA GLU A 107 -15.41 -9.04 4.70
C GLU A 107 -15.63 -9.84 3.41
N LEU A 108 -14.55 -10.15 2.69
CA LEU A 108 -14.57 -10.91 1.45
C LEU A 108 -14.42 -12.43 1.66
N TYR A 109 -14.45 -12.94 2.89
CA TYR A 109 -14.40 -14.39 3.12
C TYR A 109 -15.70 -15.06 2.66
N PRO A 110 -15.66 -16.21 1.93
CA PRO A 110 -14.53 -17.11 1.71
C PRO A 110 -13.67 -16.84 0.46
N GLU A 111 -13.96 -15.79 -0.30
CA GLU A 111 -13.19 -15.45 -1.49
C GLU A 111 -11.74 -15.05 -1.12
N PRO A 112 -10.72 -15.56 -1.84
CA PRO A 112 -9.35 -15.18 -1.56
C PRO A 112 -9.12 -13.71 -1.90
N LEU A 113 -8.57 -12.95 -0.95
CA LEU A 113 -8.12 -11.59 -1.22
C LEU A 113 -6.98 -11.63 -2.25
N THR A 114 -7.16 -10.91 -3.37
CA THR A 114 -6.18 -10.83 -4.46
C THR A 114 -5.74 -9.39 -4.68
N PRO A 115 -4.56 -9.14 -5.29
CA PRO A 115 -4.15 -7.78 -5.60
C PRO A 115 -5.14 -7.10 -6.55
N GLY A 116 -5.28 -5.79 -6.43
CA GLY A 116 -6.15 -4.99 -7.27
C GLY A 116 -6.84 -3.85 -6.53
N LEU A 117 -7.66 -3.10 -7.27
CA LEU A 117 -8.44 -1.99 -6.76
C LEU A 117 -9.75 -2.50 -6.17
N TYR A 118 -10.07 -2.08 -4.96
CA TYR A 118 -11.32 -2.37 -4.27
C TYR A 118 -12.06 -1.07 -4.04
N THR A 119 -13.37 -1.09 -4.21
CA THR A 119 -14.22 0.07 -3.91
C THR A 119 -15.50 -0.34 -3.20
N ARG A 120 -16.12 0.59 -2.49
CA ARG A 120 -17.50 0.48 -1.99
C ARG A 120 -18.19 1.81 -2.15
N HIS A 121 -19.50 1.83 -2.42
CA HIS A 121 -20.19 3.12 -2.58
C HIS A 121 -20.44 3.85 -1.25
N HIS A 122 -20.45 3.11 -0.14
CA HIS A 122 -20.75 3.61 1.20
C HIS A 122 -20.01 2.77 2.25
N PRO A 123 -19.63 3.31 3.42
CA PRO A 123 -18.96 2.55 4.49
C PRO A 123 -19.68 1.28 5.01
N PHE A 124 -20.97 1.14 4.72
CA PHE A 124 -21.78 -0.02 5.11
C PHE A 124 -22.11 -0.94 3.93
N HIS A 125 -21.63 -0.63 2.73
CA HIS A 125 -21.77 -1.50 1.57
C HIS A 125 -20.56 -2.42 1.47
N PRO A 126 -20.76 -3.65 0.95
CA PRO A 126 -19.66 -4.56 0.70
C PRO A 126 -18.60 -3.95 -0.21
N TRP A 127 -17.33 -4.21 0.08
CA TRP A 127 -16.24 -3.98 -0.86
C TRP A 127 -16.42 -4.85 -2.10
N GLN A 128 -16.07 -4.28 -3.25
CA GLN A 128 -16.08 -4.95 -4.54
C GLN A 128 -14.73 -4.75 -5.20
N LYS A 129 -14.13 -5.86 -5.66
CA LYS A 129 -12.95 -5.78 -6.52
C LYS A 129 -13.38 -5.18 -7.86
N GLN A 130 -12.73 -4.10 -8.25
CA GLN A 130 -12.90 -3.54 -9.59
C GLN A 130 -12.27 -4.49 -10.61
N PRO A 131 -12.88 -4.65 -11.79
CA PRO A 131 -12.23 -5.36 -12.88
C PRO A 131 -10.89 -4.70 -13.16
N GLU A 132 -9.85 -5.51 -13.40
CA GLU A 132 -8.59 -4.95 -13.90
C GLU A 132 -8.91 -4.15 -15.17
N PRO A 133 -8.40 -2.91 -15.30
CA PRO A 133 -8.53 -2.21 -16.56
C PRO A 133 -7.98 -3.15 -17.63
N PRO A 134 -8.66 -3.27 -18.80
CA PRO A 134 -8.09 -4.06 -19.89
C PRO A 134 -6.67 -3.58 -20.08
N GLU A 135 -5.69 -4.50 -20.13
CA GLU A 135 -4.31 -4.16 -20.45
C GLU A 135 -4.39 -3.23 -21.66
N GLN A 136 -4.16 -1.93 -21.43
CA GLN A 136 -3.93 -1.03 -22.53
C GLN A 136 -2.58 -1.50 -23.03
N VAL A 137 -2.61 -2.32 -24.08
CA VAL A 137 -1.45 -2.57 -24.90
C VAL A 137 -1.12 -1.19 -25.46
N LEU A 138 -0.30 -0.45 -24.72
CA LEU A 138 0.38 0.71 -25.24
C LEU A 138 1.30 0.12 -26.31
N ASN A 139 0.81 0.12 -27.54
CA ASN A 139 1.65 0.01 -28.72
C ASN A 139 2.49 1.28 -28.74
N ILE A 140 3.52 1.31 -27.90
CA ILE A 140 4.57 2.30 -27.98
C ILE A 140 5.42 1.82 -29.15
N GLU A 141 5.28 2.48 -30.30
CA GLU A 141 6.19 2.23 -31.41
C GLU A 141 7.60 2.58 -30.93
N PRO A 142 8.66 1.85 -31.34
CA PRO A 142 10.03 2.15 -30.93
C PRO A 142 10.44 3.62 -31.18
N ALA A 143 9.86 4.26 -32.19
CA ALA A 143 10.08 5.68 -32.51
C ALA A 143 9.54 6.65 -31.43
N ASP A 144 8.58 6.21 -30.61
CA ASP A 144 8.02 7.01 -29.51
C ASP A 144 8.86 6.89 -28.22
N LEU A 145 9.80 5.95 -28.14
CA LEU A 145 10.75 5.84 -27.03
C LEU A 145 11.95 6.79 -27.20
N ASP A 146 12.39 7.02 -28.45
CA ASP A 146 13.49 7.94 -28.76
C ASP A 146 13.11 9.43 -28.54
N ALA A 147 11.81 9.74 -28.45
CA ALA A 147 11.32 11.09 -28.17
C ALA A 147 11.41 11.50 -26.68
N PHE A 148 11.83 10.59 -25.79
CA PHE A 148 11.92 10.83 -24.34
C PHE A 148 13.36 10.98 -23.82
N GLU A 149 14.38 10.80 -24.66
CA GLU A 149 15.78 10.85 -24.21
C GLU A 149 16.48 12.20 -24.46
N ASP A 150 15.83 13.16 -25.13
CA ASP A 150 16.40 14.49 -25.36
C ASP A 150 15.59 15.59 -24.65
N GLU A 151 16.33 16.39 -23.87
CA GLU A 151 16.00 17.68 -23.27
C GLU A 151 15.53 17.71 -21.80
N ASP A 152 16.31 18.45 -21.00
CA ASP A 152 16.11 18.87 -19.61
C ASP A 152 14.80 19.65 -19.33
N GLY A 153 13.64 19.13 -19.72
CA GLY A 153 12.38 19.87 -19.65
C GLY A 153 11.15 19.00 -19.43
N TRP A 154 10.55 19.15 -18.25
CA TRP A 154 9.16 18.86 -17.88
C TRP A 154 8.82 17.50 -17.24
N LEU A 155 8.71 17.56 -15.90
CA LEU A 155 7.85 16.72 -15.07
C LEU A 155 6.88 17.59 -14.23
N GLU A 156 6.37 18.69 -14.81
CA GLU A 156 5.31 19.53 -14.19
C GLU A 156 3.98 19.54 -14.98
N ALA A 157 3.91 19.04 -16.21
CA ALA A 157 2.72 19.21 -17.06
C ALA A 157 1.58 18.18 -16.85
N ALA A 158 1.69 17.23 -15.91
CA ALA A 158 0.66 16.21 -15.68
C ALA A 158 -0.21 16.43 -14.43
N TYR A 159 -0.07 17.57 -13.73
CA TYR A 159 -0.71 17.78 -12.43
C TYR A 159 -1.72 18.93 -12.33
N GLU A 160 -2.01 19.67 -13.41
CA GLU A 160 -2.94 20.82 -13.33
C GLU A 160 -4.35 20.58 -13.85
N ASP A 161 -4.67 19.48 -14.54
CA ASP A 161 -5.96 19.37 -15.24
C ASP A 161 -6.97 18.40 -14.63
N ARG A 162 -7.22 18.51 -13.31
CA ARG A 162 -8.41 17.95 -12.66
C ARG A 162 -8.57 18.41 -11.20
N PHE A 163 -9.03 19.64 -10.99
CA PHE A 163 -9.88 20.02 -9.85
C PHE A 163 -10.51 21.40 -10.14
N GLU A 164 -11.44 21.45 -11.09
CA GLU A 164 -12.49 22.46 -11.01
C GLU A 164 -13.42 22.05 -9.87
N LEU A 165 -13.15 22.59 -8.68
CA LEU A 165 -14.10 22.59 -7.58
C LEU A 165 -15.24 23.52 -7.97
N GLY A 166 -16.32 22.94 -8.49
CA GLY A 166 -17.60 23.64 -8.59
C GLY A 166 -18.08 24.03 -7.19
N ASP A 167 -18.37 25.32 -7.03
CA ASP A 167 -19.05 25.87 -5.87
C ASP A 167 -20.41 25.18 -5.70
N TRP A 168 -20.65 24.61 -4.52
CA TRP A 168 -21.98 24.15 -4.12
C TRP A 168 -22.61 25.24 -3.23
N GLU A 169 -23.62 25.91 -3.78
CA GLU A 169 -24.63 26.68 -3.03
C GLU A 169 -25.56 25.75 -2.21
#